data_AF-A0A0D1XFZ0-F1
#
_entry.id   AF-A0A0D1XFZ0-F1
#
_cell.length_a   1.000
_cell.length_b   1.000
_cell.length_c   1.000
_cell.angle_alpha   90.00
_cell.angle_beta   90.00
_cell.angle_gamma   90.00
#
_symmetry.space_group_name_H-M   'P 1'
#
loop_
_entity.id
_entity.type
_entity.pdbx_description
1 polymer ?
#
loop_
_entity_poly.entity_id
_entity_poly.type
_entity_poly.pdbx_seq_one_letter_code
_entity_poly.pdbx_strand_id
1 'polypeptide(L)' 'MLCTILITNDDGIHALGIRKLVECLHERANVYIVAPAKEKSSAGYGVTPRAPLCVDKIVYGKVK' A
#
# COMPACT_ATOMS: atom_id res chain seq x y z
N MET A 1 -9.40 -14.42 16.15
CA MET A 1 -9.63 -13.08 15.58
C MET A 1 -8.39 -12.71 14.79
N LEU A 2 -8.48 -12.42 13.49
CA LEU A 2 -7.31 -12.04 12.69
C LEU A 2 -6.94 -10.57 12.97
N CYS A 3 -5.65 -10.28 13.08
CA CYS A 3 -5.15 -8.90 13.19
C CYS A 3 -5.45 -8.13 11.89
N THR A 4 -5.81 -6.86 11.98
CA THR A 4 -5.98 -5.99 10.80
C THR A 4 -4.70 -5.20 10.59
N ILE A 5 -4.12 -5.30 9.38
CA ILE A 5 -2.84 -4.68 9.03
C ILE A 5 -3.03 -3.81 7.79
N LEU A 6 -2.61 -2.55 7.88
CA LEU A 6 -2.44 -1.68 6.72
C LEU A 6 -0.98 -1.77 6.25
N ILE A 7 -0.80 -2.15 4.98
CA ILE A 7 0.50 -2.21 4.32
C ILE A 7 0.62 -1.02 3.37
N THR A 8 1.73 -0.29 3.47
CA THR A 8 2.05 0.88 2.64
C THR A 8 3.55 0.95 2.39
N ASN A 9 3.97 1.81 1.46
CA ASN A 9 5.36 2.15 1.15
C ASN A 9 5.41 3.52 0.44
N ASP A 10 6.63 4.02 0.21
CA ASP A 10 6.92 5.22 -0.58
C ASP A 10 7.37 4.88 -2.01
N ASP A 11 7.92 3.70 -2.29
CA ASP A 11 8.28 3.27 -3.66
C ASP A 11 7.07 3.17 -4.61
N GLY A 12 5.86 3.07 -4.04
CA GLY A 12 4.58 3.02 -4.75
C GLY A 12 3.96 1.63 -4.85
N ILE A 13 2.70 1.60 -5.27
CA ILE A 13 1.80 0.44 -5.22
C ILE A 13 2.24 -0.73 -6.11
N HIS A 14 3.07 -0.47 -7.12
CA HIS A 14 3.58 -1.51 -8.04
C HIS A 14 4.98 -2.03 -7.66
N ALA A 15 5.56 -1.56 -6.56
CA ALA A 15 6.89 -1.99 -6.14
C ALA A 15 6.92 -3.47 -5.73
N LEU A 16 8.04 -4.14 -6.01
CA LEU A 16 8.20 -5.57 -5.72
C LEU A 16 8.17 -5.86 -4.20
N GLY A 17 8.74 -4.98 -3.39
CA GLY A 17 8.85 -5.15 -1.94
C GLY A 17 7.50 -5.26 -1.24
N ILE A 18 6.60 -4.29 -1.50
CA ILE A 18 5.25 -4.30 -0.94
C ILE A 18 4.45 -5.51 -1.42
N ARG A 19 4.63 -5.94 -2.67
CA ARG A 19 3.99 -7.16 -3.18
C ARG A 19 4.46 -8.41 -2.43
N LYS A 20 5.76 -8.55 -2.17
CA LYS A 20 6.30 -9.68 -1.41
C LYS A 20 5.82 -9.69 0.04
N LEU A 21 5.71 -8.52 0.66
CA LEU A 21 5.20 -8.40 2.02
C LEU A 21 3.73 -8.86 2.13
N VAL A 22 2.90 -8.46 1.16
CA VAL A 22 1.50 -8.89 1.08
C VAL A 22 1.40 -10.41 0.89
N GLU A 23 2.19 -10.98 -0.02
CA GLU A 23 2.22 -12.44 -0.24
C GLU A 23 2.52 -13.20 1.07
N CYS A 24 3.38 -12.69 1.94
CA CYS A 24 3.70 -13.32 3.22
C CYS A 24 2.62 -13.14 4.31
N LEU A 25 1.86 -12.03 4.29
CA LEU A 25 0.98 -11.65 5.39
C LEU A 25 -0.51 -11.94 5.15
N HIS A 26 -0.94 -12.02 3.89
CA HIS A 26 -2.37 -12.14 3.55
C HIS A 26 -3.05 -13.40 4.08
N GLU A 27 -2.30 -14.50 4.31
CA GLU A 27 -2.84 -15.73 4.89
C GLU A 27 -3.01 -15.66 6.41
N ARG A 28 -2.39 -14.67 7.07
CA ARG A 28 -2.26 -14.59 8.54
C ARG A 28 -2.97 -13.38 9.16
N ALA A 29 -3.44 -12.44 8.35
CA ALA A 29 -4.04 -11.19 8.79
C ALA A 29 -5.10 -10.69 7.80
N ASN A 30 -5.99 -9.82 8.27
CA ASN A 30 -6.86 -9.04 7.40
C ASN A 30 -6.05 -7.85 6.84
N VAL A 31 -5.62 -7.94 5.58
CA VAL A 31 -4.66 -7.02 4.99
C VAL A 31 -5.37 -5.97 4.14
N TYR A 32 -5.07 -4.70 4.39
CA TYR A 32 -5.37 -3.57 3.52
C TYR A 32 -4.08 -3.05 2.90
N ILE A 33 -4.13 -2.68 1.62
CA ILE A 33 -2.95 -2.17 0.89
C ILE A 33 -3.32 -0.81 0.36
N VAL A 34 -2.57 0.21 0.76
CA VAL A 34 -2.72 1.58 0.27
C VAL A 34 -1.32 2.15 0.10
N ALA A 35 -0.99 2.58 -1.12
CA ALA A 35 0.31 3.15 -1.42
C ALA A 35 0.19 4.19 -2.55
N PRO A 36 1.16 5.09 -2.71
CA PRO A 36 1.21 6.04 -3.82
C PRO A 36 1.18 5.33 -5.19
N ALA A 37 0.55 5.95 -6.19
CA ALA A 37 0.56 5.42 -7.56
C ALA A 37 1.95 5.39 -8.20
N LYS A 38 2.89 6.21 -7.71
CA LYS A 38 4.27 6.34 -8.18
C LYS A 38 5.20 6.57 -6.98
N GLU A 39 6.49 6.36 -7.20
CA GLU A 39 7.54 6.62 -6.20
C GLU A 39 7.42 8.02 -5.56
N LYS A 40 7.54 8.04 -4.24
CA LYS A 40 7.56 9.20 -3.36
C LYS A 40 8.73 9.14 -2.37
N SER A 41 9.78 8.40 -2.73
CA SER A 41 11.04 8.36 -1.97
C SER A 41 11.56 9.77 -1.73
N SER A 42 12.09 9.99 -0.53
CA SER A 42 12.58 11.31 -0.09
C SER A 42 11.52 12.42 0.07
N ALA A 43 10.22 12.12 0.06
CA ALA A 43 9.17 13.10 0.37
C ALA A 43 9.10 13.52 1.85
N GLY A 44 9.81 12.81 2.74
CA GLY A 44 9.76 13.03 4.19
C GLY A 44 8.34 12.82 4.76
N TYR A 45 7.98 13.60 5.78
CA TYR A 45 6.64 13.59 6.39
C TYR A 45 5.67 14.59 5.72
N GLY A 46 5.80 14.78 4.40
CA GLY A 46 4.99 15.74 3.65
C GLY A 46 3.50 15.39 3.68
N VAL A 47 2.66 16.38 3.96
CA VAL A 47 1.19 16.28 3.82
C VAL A 47 0.74 16.97 2.53
N THR A 48 -0.45 16.64 2.02
CA THR A 48 -1.05 17.32 0.86
C THR A 48 -2.12 18.32 1.34
N PRO A 49 -1.78 19.61 1.59
CA PRO A 49 -2.67 20.54 2.29
C PRO A 49 -3.70 21.25 1.39
N ARG A 50 -3.44 21.33 0.07
CA ARG A 50 -4.18 22.23 -0.84
C ARG A 50 -4.95 21.52 -1.94
N ALA A 51 -4.70 20.23 -2.15
CA ALA A 51 -5.31 19.45 -3.22
C ALA A 51 -6.00 18.21 -2.63
N PRO A 52 -7.15 17.79 -3.19
CA PRO A 52 -7.75 16.52 -2.83
C PRO A 52 -6.85 15.36 -3.27
N LEU A 53 -6.95 14.25 -2.56
CA LEU A 53 -6.31 12.99 -2.95
C LEU A 53 -7.28 12.19 -3.82
N CYS A 54 -6.82 11.77 -5.00
CA CYS A 54 -7.52 10.80 -5.83
C CYS A 54 -7.02 9.41 -5.48
N VAL A 55 -7.93 8.45 -5.39
CA VAL A 55 -7.61 7.05 -5.05
C VAL A 55 -8.28 6.13 -6.06
N ASP A 56 -7.47 5.27 -6.66
CA ASP A 56 -7.93 4.24 -7.59
C ASP A 56 -7.82 2.86 -6.93
N LYS A 57 -8.86 2.04 -7.08
CA LYS A 57 -8.77 0.62 -6.74
C LYS A 57 -8.03 -0.10 -7.85
N ILE A 58 -7.07 -0.93 -7.47
CA ILE A 58 -6.32 -1.77 -8.41
C ILE A 58 -6.52 -3.25 -8.12
N VAL A 59 -6.33 -4.08 -9.15
CA VAL A 59 -6.33 -5.53 -9.00
C VAL A 59 -4.96 -5.98 -8.49
N TYR A 60 -4.91 -6.42 -7.24
CA TYR A 60 -3.66 -6.80 -6.57
C TYR A 60 -3.45 -8.33 -6.57
N GLY A 61 -3.33 -8.92 -7.77
CA GLY A 61 -2.97 -10.35 -7.94
C GLY A 61 -3.86 -11.36 -7.18
N LYS A 62 -3.32 -12.53 -6.83
CA LYS A 62 -4.01 -13.64 -6.13
C LYS A 62 -4.22 -13.39 -4.63
N VAL A 63 -4.40 -12.14 -4.22
CA VAL A 63 -4.74 -11.81 -2.83
C VAL A 63 -6.26 -11.67 -2.80
N LYS A 64 -6.94 -12.57 -2.09
CA LYS A 64 -8.40 -12.51 -1.92
C LYS A 64 -8.82 -11.24 -1.19
#